data_AF-T1CWC9-F1
#
_entry.id   AF-T1CWC9-F1
#
_cell.length_a   1.000
_cell.length_b   1.000
_cell.length_c   1.000
_cell.angle_alpha   90.00
_cell.angle_beta   90.00
_cell.angle_gamma   90.00
#
_symmetry.space_group_name_H-M   'P 1'
#
loop_
_entity.id
_entity.type
_entity.pdbx_description
1 polymer ?
#
loop_
_entity_poly.entity_id
_entity_poly.type
_entity_poly.pdbx_seq_one_letter_code
_entity_poly.pdbx_strand_id
1 'polypeptide(L)' 'GAMRESGTSNVQLARQLGVDEKEVRRLLDPHYASKLPRIAQAVALLGKRLVIGLEAV' A
#
# COMPACT_ATOMS: atom_id res chain seq x y z
N GLY A 1 6.28 1.18 -10.45
CA GLY A 1 5.93 1.16 -9.01
C GLY A 1 4.47 1.52 -8.89
N ALA A 2 3.66 0.76 -8.15
CA ALA A 2 2.20 0.79 -8.22
C ALA A 2 1.57 2.19 -8.15
N MET A 3 2.07 3.08 -7.28
CA MET A 3 1.62 4.47 -7.19
C MET A 3 1.82 5.27 -8.49
N ARG A 4 3.01 5.17 -9.10
CA ARG A 4 3.34 5.87 -10.37
C ARG A 4 2.51 5.36 -11.54
N GLU A 5 2.22 4.07 -11.58
CA GLU A 5 1.38 3.45 -12.63
C GLU A 5 -0.09 3.81 -12.48
N SER A 6 -0.58 3.95 -11.24
CA SER A 6 -1.98 4.28 -10.95
C SER A 6 -2.36 5.74 -11.20
N GLY A 7 -1.38 6.64 -11.40
CA GLY A 7 -1.60 8.09 -11.44
C GLY A 7 -2.20 8.68 -10.14
N THR A 8 -2.31 7.90 -9.06
CA THR A 8 -2.99 8.28 -7.83
C THR A 8 -2.02 8.98 -6.89
N SER A 9 -2.41 10.15 -6.38
CA SER A 9 -1.63 10.88 -5.38
C SER A 9 -1.79 10.26 -3.97
N ASN A 10 -0.80 10.48 -3.09
CA ASN A 10 -0.87 10.02 -1.71
C ASN A 10 -2.12 10.52 -0.98
N VAL A 11 -2.54 11.77 -1.24
CA VAL A 11 -3.73 12.38 -0.64
C VAL A 11 -5.01 11.69 -1.11
N GLN A 12 -5.05 11.29 -2.39
CA GLN A 12 -6.21 10.63 -2.98
C GLN A 12 -6.35 9.19 -2.45
N LEU A 13 -5.23 8.47 -2.32
CA LEU A 13 -5.19 7.16 -1.68
C LEU A 13 -5.55 7.25 -0.19
N ALA A 14 -5.08 8.29 0.51
CA ALA A 14 -5.42 8.54 1.91
C ALA A 14 -6.93 8.74 2.11
N ARG A 15 -7.57 9.53 1.25
CA ARG A 15 -9.03 9.70 1.24
C ARG A 15 -9.77 8.40 1.00
N GLN A 16 -9.34 7.57 0.05
CA GLN A 16 -9.98 6.28 -0.24
C GLN A 16 -9.81 5.28 0.91
N LEU A 17 -8.68 5.32 1.61
CA LEU A 17 -8.40 4.48 2.78
C LEU A 17 -9.04 5.03 4.07
N GLY A 18 -9.52 6.28 4.08
CA GLY A 18 -10.02 6.94 5.29
C GLY A 18 -8.93 7.18 6.35
N VAL A 19 -7.68 7.40 5.91
CA VAL A 19 -6.52 7.59 6.79
C VAL A 19 -5.81 8.89 6.48
N ASP A 20 -4.89 9.30 7.37
CA ASP A 20 -3.99 10.41 7.11
C ASP A 20 -2.97 10.08 6.01
N GLU A 21 -2.58 11.09 5.24
CA GLU A 21 -1.54 10.97 4.21
C GLU A 21 -0.22 10.42 4.78
N LYS A 22 0.07 10.69 6.06
CA LYS A 22 1.24 10.14 6.76
C LYS A 22 1.20 8.61 6.85
N GLU A 23 0.03 8.01 7.04
CA GLU A 23 -0.12 6.54 7.04
C GLU A 23 0.11 5.99 5.63
N VAL A 24 -0.29 6.71 4.58
CA VAL A 24 0.02 6.34 3.20
C VAL A 24 1.52 6.37 2.93
N ARG A 25 2.24 7.41 3.39
CA ARG A 25 3.71 7.46 3.27
C ARG A 25 4.39 6.31 4.01
N ARG A 26 3.90 5.93 5.20
CA ARG A 26 4.40 4.78 5.97
C ARG A 26 4.10 3.44 5.28
N LEU A 27 2.97 3.31 4.59
CA LEU A 27 2.62 2.12 3.82
C LEU A 27 3.53 1.93 2.59
N LEU A 28 4.02 3.03 2.03
CA LEU A 28 4.96 3.03 0.91
C LEU A 28 6.42 2.90 1.35
N ASP A 29 6.72 3.04 2.64
CA ASP A 29 8.05 2.90 3.19
C ASP A 29 8.30 1.45 3.62
N PRO A 30 9.21 0.71 2.96
CA PRO A 30 9.53 -0.67 3.31
C PRO A 30 10.21 -0.81 4.69
N HIS A 31 10.73 0.26 5.29
CA HIS A 31 11.33 0.24 6.64
C HIS A 31 10.31 0.42 7.76
N TYR A 32 9.07 0.77 7.42
CA TYR A 32 7.99 0.86 8.40
C TYR A 32 7.24 -0.46 8.44
N ALA A 33 7.16 -1.06 9.63
CA ALA A 33 6.41 -2.29 9.89
C ALA A 33 4.89 -2.04 9.79
N SER A 34 4.40 -1.85 8.57
CA SER A 34 2.98 -1.75 8.26
C SER A 34 2.37 -3.15 8.31
N LYS A 35 1.25 -3.32 9.02
CA LYS A 35 0.58 -4.62 9.10
C LYS A 35 0.18 -5.10 7.70
N LEU A 36 0.48 -6.36 7.36
CA LEU A 36 0.16 -6.99 6.07
C LEU A 36 -1.28 -6.73 5.57
N PRO A 37 -2.34 -6.79 6.41
CA PRO A 37 -3.70 -6.48 5.96
C PRO A 37 -3.86 -5.06 5.41
N ARG A 38 -3.13 -4.09 5.97
CA ARG A 38 -3.21 -2.69 5.53
C ARG A 38 -2.47 -2.48 4.21
N ILE A 39 -1.34 -3.15 4.02
CA ILE A 39 -0.64 -3.19 2.74
C ILE A 39 -1.58 -3.80 1.68
N ALA A 40 -2.19 -4.95 1.96
CA ALA A 40 -3.11 -5.62 1.06
C ALA A 40 -4.27 -4.71 0.61
N GLN A 41 -4.89 -3.97 1.55
CA GLN A 41 -5.95 -2.99 1.24
C GLN A 41 -5.44 -1.87 0.34
N ALA A 42 -4.26 -1.30 0.62
CA ALA A 42 -3.69 -0.22 -0.17
C ALA A 42 -3.37 -0.68 -1.61
N VAL A 43 -2.75 -1.85 -1.82
CA VAL A 43 -2.50 -2.35 -3.18
C VAL A 43 -3.79 -2.71 -3.91
N ALA A 44 -4.82 -3.20 -3.21
CA ALA A 44 -6.13 -3.49 -3.82
C ALA A 44 -6.79 -2.22 -4.40
N LEU A 45 -6.71 -1.09 -3.69
CA LEU A 45 -7.20 0.21 -4.20
C LEU A 45 -6.44 0.71 -5.42
N LEU A 46 -5.18 0.27 -5.59
CA LEU A 46 -4.35 0.56 -6.77
C LEU A 46 -4.56 -0.45 -7.90
N GLY A 47 -5.54 -1.36 -7.80
CA GLY A 47 -5.80 -2.40 -8.79
C GLY A 47 -4.76 -3.52 -8.83
N LYS A 48 -3.97 -3.68 -7.75
CA LYS A 48 -2.95 -4.72 -7.61
C LYS A 48 -3.36 -5.71 -6.52
N ARG A 49 -2.72 -6.88 -6.49
CA ARG A 49 -2.92 -7.91 -5.46
C ARG A 49 -1.60 -8.16 -4.73
N LEU A 50 -1.64 -8.17 -3.40
CA LEU A 50 -0.51 -8.64 -2.59
C LEU A 50 -0.44 -10.17 -2.68
N VAL A 51 0.73 -10.69 -3.06
CA VAL A 51 1.03 -12.13 -3.07
C VAL A 51 2.22 -12.34 -2.14
N ILE A 52 2.08 -13.26 -1.19
CA ILE A 52 3.14 -13.64 -0.26
C ILE A 52 3.47 -15.11 -0.55
N GLY A 53 4.74 -15.38 -0.86
CA GLY A 53 5.27 -16.72 -1.08
C GLY A 53 6.20 -17.12 0.06
N LEU A 54 6.23 -18.42 0.36
CA LEU A 54 7.21 -19.04 1.23
C LEU A 54 7.97 -20.06 0.39
N GLU A 55 9.30 -20.06 0.49
CA GLU A 55 10.15 -21.07 -0.12
C GLU A 55 10.72 -21.99 0.97
N ALA A 56 10.89 -23.27 0.63
CA ALA A 56 11.57 -24.21 1.51
C ALA A 56 13.07 -23.88 1.53
N VAL A 57 13.65 -23.93 2.72
CA VAL A 57 15.08 -23.70 2.97
C VAL A 57 15.89 -24.96 2.68
#